data_AF-A0A3T0HVN6-F1
#
_entry.id   AF-A0A3T0HVN6-F1
#
_cell.length_a   1.000
_cell.length_b   1.000
_cell.length_c   1.000
_cell.angle_alpha   90.00
_cell.angle_beta   90.00
_cell.angle_gamma   90.00
#
_symmetry.space_group_name_H-M   'P 1'
#
loop_
_entity.id
_entity.type
_entity.pdbx_description
1 polymer ?
#
loop_
_entity_poly.entity_id
_entity_poly.type
_entity_poly.pdbx_seq_one_letter_code
_entity_poly.pdbx_strand_id
1 'polypeptide(L)'
;MREIYSYQGEDYRMVERKAEVGELVLDLFDFKKPVKTIVTPPFDSEVVWYEFETEHRKDIAPLRLNEYRVLEPLESVDTSESSPQVIDMLANLARRVASLESQLRDTQGNVEKLGEEIAAVKYSATESAPPHKSGAQLLADAFAALAKHERGERQ
;
A
#
# COMPACT_ATOMS: atom_id res chain seq x y z
N MET A 1 23.39 -19.23 -20.63
CA MET A 1 21.96 -19.40 -20.30
C MET A 1 21.18 -18.42 -21.14
N ARG A 2 19.97 -18.77 -21.63
CA ARG A 2 19.05 -17.72 -22.11
C ARG A 2 18.74 -16.83 -20.91
N GLU A 3 18.86 -15.52 -21.04
CA GLU A 3 18.54 -14.57 -19.95
C GLU A 3 17.04 -14.25 -19.87
N ILE A 4 16.28 -14.71 -20.88
CA ILE A 4 14.85 -14.44 -21.06
C ILE A 4 14.07 -15.75 -21.00
N TYR A 5 12.94 -15.73 -20.30
CA TYR A 5 11.98 -16.83 -20.16
C TYR A 5 10.58 -16.36 -20.56
N SER A 6 9.95 -17.05 -21.51
CA SER A 6 8.59 -16.75 -21.96
C SER A 6 7.57 -17.55 -21.15
N TYR A 7 6.61 -16.88 -20.52
CA TYR A 7 5.56 -17.50 -19.71
C TYR A 7 4.22 -16.81 -19.97
N GLN A 8 3.18 -17.58 -20.28
CA GLN A 8 1.83 -17.07 -20.60
C GLN A 8 1.78 -16.01 -21.71
N GLY A 9 2.73 -16.02 -22.65
CA GLY A 9 2.80 -15.05 -23.75
C GLY A 9 3.53 -13.76 -23.40
N GLU A 10 4.04 -13.64 -22.17
CA GLU A 10 4.88 -12.53 -21.72
C GLU A 10 6.34 -12.99 -21.60
N ASP A 11 7.28 -12.11 -21.92
CA ASP A 11 8.71 -12.36 -21.78
C ASP A 11 9.24 -11.76 -20.47
N TYR A 12 10.05 -12.55 -19.76
CA TYR A 12 10.60 -12.18 -18.47
C TYR A 12 12.12 -12.28 -18.50
N ARG A 13 12.80 -11.32 -17.87
CA ARG A 13 14.22 -11.43 -17.55
C ARG A 13 14.40 -12.28 -16.31
N MET A 14 15.27 -13.26 -16.38
CA MET A 14 15.66 -14.08 -15.23
C MET A 14 16.75 -13.38 -14.43
N VAL A 15 16.45 -13.02 -13.18
CA VAL A 15 17.37 -12.29 -12.29
C VAL A 15 17.71 -13.13 -11.07
N GLU A 16 19.00 -13.14 -10.70
CA GLU A 16 19.48 -13.76 -9.48
C GLU A 16 19.43 -12.76 -8.32
N ARG A 17 18.30 -12.71 -7.63
CA ARG A 17 18.09 -11.92 -6.41
C ARG A 17 17.07 -12.59 -5.51
N LYS A 18 16.98 -12.14 -4.26
CA LYS A 18 15.91 -12.57 -3.35
C LYS A 18 14.56 -12.14 -3.91
N ALA A 19 13.62 -13.07 -4.00
CA ALA A 19 12.26 -12.81 -4.40
C ALA A 19 11.42 -12.23 -3.24
N GLU A 20 10.43 -11.42 -3.58
CA GLU A 20 9.43 -10.86 -2.68
C GLU A 20 8.09 -11.62 -2.80
N VAL A 21 7.24 -11.47 -1.78
CA VAL A 21 5.92 -12.12 -1.76
C VAL A 21 5.07 -11.61 -2.92
N GLY A 22 4.49 -12.52 -3.68
CA GLY A 22 3.70 -12.24 -4.88
C GLY A 22 4.50 -12.25 -6.19
N GLU A 23 5.84 -12.27 -6.14
CA GLU A 23 6.65 -12.34 -7.36
C GLU A 23 6.60 -13.74 -8.01
N LEU A 24 6.77 -13.75 -9.34
CA LEU A 24 6.96 -14.96 -10.11
C LEU A 24 8.43 -15.38 -10.10
N VAL A 25 8.68 -16.66 -9.85
CA VAL A 25 10.03 -17.24 -9.90
C VAL A 25 10.04 -18.49 -10.77
N LEU A 26 11.18 -18.74 -11.41
CA LEU A 26 11.48 -19.97 -12.12
C LEU A 26 12.28 -20.90 -11.21
N ASP A 27 11.66 -22.00 -10.79
CA ASP A 27 12.32 -23.13 -10.15
C ASP A 27 13.22 -23.86 -11.15
N LEU A 28 14.51 -23.94 -10.83
CA LEU A 28 15.54 -24.51 -11.70
C LEU A 28 15.57 -26.05 -11.66
N PHE A 29 14.86 -26.67 -10.70
CA PHE A 29 14.84 -28.11 -10.47
C PHE A 29 13.49 -28.77 -10.81
N ASP A 30 12.38 -28.03 -10.82
CA ASP A 30 11.07 -28.54 -11.25
C ASP A 30 10.79 -28.26 -12.74
N PHE A 31 10.98 -29.27 -13.59
CA PHE A 31 10.72 -29.15 -15.03
C PHE A 31 9.25 -29.29 -15.44
N LYS A 32 8.35 -29.71 -14.54
CA LYS A 32 6.93 -29.92 -14.88
C LYS A 32 6.11 -28.65 -14.71
N LYS A 33 6.35 -27.93 -13.61
CA LYS A 33 5.69 -26.65 -13.30
C LYS A 33 6.74 -25.67 -12.79
N PRO A 34 7.68 -25.22 -13.65
CA PRO A 34 8.84 -24.46 -13.21
C PRO A 34 8.47 -23.08 -12.66
N VAL A 35 7.38 -22.46 -13.13
CA VAL A 35 6.97 -21.14 -12.65
C VAL A 35 6.15 -21.28 -11.36
N LYS A 36 6.61 -20.61 -10.30
CA LYS A 36 5.97 -20.55 -8.98
C LYS A 36 5.69 -19.09 -8.59
N THR A 37 4.69 -18.89 -7.73
CA THR A 37 4.43 -17.60 -7.08
C THR A 37 4.88 -17.68 -5.64
N ILE A 38 5.66 -16.68 -5.20
CA ILE A 38 6.14 -16.63 -3.82
C ILE A 38 5.00 -16.21 -2.88
N VAL A 39 4.93 -16.90 -1.73
CA VAL A 39 3.94 -16.67 -0.68
C VAL A 39 4.62 -16.25 0.62
N THR A 40 3.83 -15.70 1.54
CA THR A 40 4.29 -15.32 2.88
C THR A 40 4.84 -16.55 3.62
N PRO A 41 6.03 -16.45 4.22
CA PRO A 41 6.61 -17.57 4.93
C PRO A 41 5.83 -17.88 6.22
N PRO A 42 5.74 -19.15 6.64
CA PRO A 42 5.05 -19.55 7.87
C PRO A 42 5.80 -19.14 9.16
N PHE A 43 7.09 -18.82 9.04
CA PHE A 43 7.97 -18.35 10.11
C PHE A 43 9.09 -17.49 9.50
N ASP A 44 9.76 -16.70 10.31
CA ASP A 44 10.88 -15.88 9.84
C ASP A 44 12.01 -16.79 9.30
N SER A 45 12.37 -16.62 8.03
CA SER A 45 13.28 -17.52 7.34
C SER A 45 14.04 -16.79 6.24
N GLU A 46 15.30 -17.19 6.02
CA GLU A 46 16.13 -16.65 4.94
C GLU A 46 15.72 -17.16 3.54
N VAL A 47 14.95 -18.24 3.48
CA VAL A 47 14.41 -18.84 2.25
C VAL A 47 13.08 -18.20 1.85
N VAL A 48 12.71 -18.32 0.57
CA VAL A 48 11.38 -17.92 0.09
C VAL A 48 10.47 -19.15 0.02
N TRP A 49 9.16 -18.96 0.06
CA TRP A 49 8.19 -20.05 0.08
C TRP A 49 7.26 -19.92 -1.11
N TYR A 50 6.80 -21.05 -1.66
CA TYR A 50 5.78 -21.07 -2.71
C TYR A 50 4.69 -22.08 -2.38
N GLU A 51 3.49 -21.84 -2.88
CA GLU A 51 2.38 -22.79 -2.78
C GLU A 51 2.47 -23.83 -3.90
N PHE A 52 2.23 -25.08 -3.54
CA PHE A 52 2.06 -26.16 -4.50
C PHE A 52 0.80 -26.96 -4.18
N GLU A 53 0.22 -27.53 -5.23
CA GLU A 53 -0.97 -28.37 -5.13
C GLU A 53 -0.62 -29.80 -5.52
N THR A 54 -0.96 -30.73 -4.64
CA THR A 54 -0.96 -32.17 -4.88
C THR A 54 -2.39 -32.66 -5.06
N GLU A 55 -2.57 -33.91 -5.47
CA GLU A 55 -3.90 -34.52 -5.65
C GLU A 55 -4.78 -34.49 -4.38
N HIS A 56 -4.19 -34.27 -3.20
CA HIS A 56 -4.90 -34.41 -1.92
C HIS A 56 -4.83 -33.16 -1.02
N ARG A 57 -3.94 -32.20 -1.30
CA ARG A 57 -3.76 -31.01 -0.46
C ARG A 57 -2.97 -29.92 -1.18
N LYS A 58 -3.26 -28.68 -0.80
CA LYS A 58 -2.37 -27.54 -0.97
C LYS A 58 -1.39 -27.49 0.19
N ASP A 59 -0.14 -27.21 -0.12
CA ASP A 59 0.95 -27.14 0.85
C ASP A 59 1.98 -26.12 0.39
N ILE A 60 2.94 -25.80 1.26
CA ILE A 60 4.00 -24.83 0.97
C ILE A 60 5.37 -25.46 1.06
N ALA A 61 6.28 -25.07 0.17
CA ALA A 61 7.65 -25.56 0.14
C ALA A 61 8.65 -24.40 0.10
N PRO A 62 9.83 -24.57 0.72
CA PRO A 62 10.89 -23.57 0.67
C PRO A 62 11.68 -23.66 -0.63
N LEU A 63 12.22 -22.52 -1.06
CA LEU A 63 13.14 -22.34 -2.19
C LEU A 63 14.35 -21.51 -1.73
N ARG A 64 15.55 -22.02 -1.98
CA ARG A 64 16.80 -21.28 -1.72
C ARG A 64 17.16 -20.39 -2.91
N LEU A 65 17.91 -19.33 -2.66
CA LEU A 65 18.31 -18.34 -3.68
C LEU A 65 18.98 -18.98 -4.93
N ASN A 66 19.74 -20.05 -4.75
CA ASN A 66 20.40 -20.78 -5.83
C ASN A 66 19.49 -21.78 -6.56
N GLU A 67 18.26 -21.98 -6.09
CA GLU A 67 17.27 -22.92 -6.64
C GLU A 67 16.24 -22.25 -7.55
N TYR A 68 16.22 -20.91 -7.63
CA TYR A 68 15.31 -20.17 -8.49
C TYR A 68 15.94 -18.96 -9.20
N ARG A 69 15.20 -18.39 -10.15
CA ARG A 69 15.43 -17.05 -10.71
C ARG A 69 14.16 -16.23 -10.66
N VAL A 70 14.24 -14.97 -10.29
CA VAL A 70 13.08 -14.06 -10.32
C VAL A 70 12.76 -13.72 -11.77
N LEU A 71 11.47 -13.76 -12.11
CA LEU A 71 10.96 -13.41 -13.43
C LEU A 71 10.51 -11.94 -13.41
N GLU A 72 11.40 -11.05 -13.85
CA GLU A 72 11.08 -9.64 -14.00
C GLU A 72 10.43 -9.42 -15.38
N PRO A 73 9.19 -8.88 -15.46
CA PRO A 73 8.55 -8.60 -16.73
C PRO A 73 9.44 -7.71 -17.59
N LEU A 74 9.64 -8.08 -18.85
CA LEU A 74 10.23 -7.18 -19.82
C LEU A 74 9.13 -6.27 -20.33
N GLU A 75 9.28 -4.96 -20.16
CA GLU A 75 8.43 -3.95 -20.81
C GLU A 75 8.69 -3.87 -22.32
N SER A 76 8.73 -5.01 -23.01
CA SER A 76 8.84 -5.08 -24.45
C SER A 76 7.47 -5.41 -25.03
N VAL A 77 6.78 -4.39 -25.51
CA VAL A 77 5.64 -4.59 -26.42
C VAL A 77 6.24 -5.03 -27.75
N ASP A 78 6.04 -6.29 -28.13
CA ASP A 78 6.34 -6.72 -29.50
C ASP A 78 5.34 -6.09 -30.46
N THR A 79 5.71 -4.94 -31.01
CA THR A 79 4.89 -4.22 -31.99
C THR A 79 5.07 -4.74 -33.41
N SER A 80 5.93 -5.75 -33.64
CA SER A 80 6.31 -6.17 -35.00
C SER A 80 5.16 -6.79 -35.80
N GLU A 81 4.25 -7.48 -35.11
CA GLU A 81 3.03 -8.09 -35.70
C GLU A 81 1.76 -7.25 -35.43
N SER A 82 1.88 -6.10 -34.77
CA SER A 82 0.74 -5.28 -34.38
C SER A 82 0.27 -4.37 -35.51
N SER A 83 -1.03 -4.34 -35.77
CA SER A 83 -1.59 -3.38 -36.73
C SER A 83 -1.37 -1.93 -36.25
N PRO A 84 -1.20 -0.95 -37.16
CA PRO A 84 -1.01 0.46 -36.79
C PRO A 84 -2.09 1.01 -35.85
N GLN A 85 -3.34 0.55 -35.99
CA GLN A 85 -4.45 0.94 -35.12
C GLN A 85 -4.27 0.49 -33.67
N VAL A 86 -3.69 -0.69 -33.45
CA VAL A 86 -3.39 -1.20 -32.10
C VAL A 86 -2.28 -0.35 -31.46
N ILE A 87 -1.26 0.00 -32.22
CA ILE A 87 -0.18 0.87 -31.76
C ILE A 87 -0.72 2.25 -31.37
N ASP A 88 -1.60 2.83 -32.18
CA ASP A 88 -2.25 4.12 -31.88
C ASP A 88 -3.14 4.05 -30.63
N MET A 89 -3.88 2.94 -30.44
CA MET A 89 -4.67 2.72 -29.23
C MET A 89 -3.78 2.61 -27.99
N LEU A 90 -2.68 1.87 -28.06
CA LEU A 90 -1.73 1.75 -26.95
C LEU A 90 -1.08 3.10 -26.61
N ALA A 91 -0.70 3.89 -27.61
CA ALA A 91 -0.17 5.23 -27.41
C ALA A 91 -1.19 6.17 -26.74
N ASN A 92 -2.45 6.11 -27.18
CA ASN A 92 -3.52 6.87 -26.56
C ASN A 92 -3.81 6.43 -25.12
N LEU A 93 -3.76 5.12 -24.84
CA LEU A 93 -3.93 4.59 -23.50
C LEU A 93 -2.78 5.03 -22.59
N ALA A 94 -1.53 4.92 -23.05
CA ALA A 94 -0.36 5.38 -22.30
C ALA A 94 -0.45 6.87 -21.95
N ARG A 95 -0.87 7.72 -22.89
CA ARG A 95 -1.12 9.16 -22.61
C ARG A 95 -2.21 9.38 -21.57
N ARG A 96 -3.30 8.61 -21.64
CA ARG A 96 -4.40 8.72 -20.66
C ARG A 96 -3.95 8.25 -19.28
N VAL A 97 -3.22 7.16 -19.18
CA VAL A 97 -2.66 6.65 -17.91
C VAL A 97 -1.73 7.69 -17.29
N ALA A 98 -0.78 8.23 -18.05
CA ALA A 98 0.12 9.28 -17.57
C ALA A 98 -0.65 10.53 -17.08
N SER A 99 -1.70 10.93 -17.79
CA SER A 99 -2.58 12.03 -17.36
C SER A 99 -3.30 11.72 -16.05
N LEU A 100 -3.78 10.48 -15.87
CA LEU A 100 -4.48 10.06 -14.65
C LEU A 100 -3.52 9.99 -13.45
N GLU A 101 -2.31 9.48 -13.65
CA GLU A 101 -1.27 9.45 -12.62
C GLU A 101 -0.90 10.86 -12.15
N SER A 102 -0.79 11.82 -13.08
CA SER A 102 -0.58 13.23 -12.73
C SER A 102 -1.73 13.78 -11.89
N GLN A 103 -2.97 13.56 -12.33
CA GLN A 103 -4.16 14.03 -11.59
C GLN A 103 -4.25 13.40 -10.19
N LEU A 104 -3.86 12.14 -10.06
CA LEU A 104 -3.83 11.45 -8.77
C LEU A 104 -2.82 12.09 -7.82
N ARG A 105 -1.61 12.39 -8.30
CA ARG A 105 -0.58 13.09 -7.51
C ARG A 105 -1.05 14.47 -7.07
N ASP A 106 -1.66 15.23 -7.97
CA ASP A 106 -2.21 16.55 -7.64
C ASP A 106 -3.31 16.45 -6.59
N THR A 107 -4.19 15.45 -6.72
CA THR A 107 -5.27 15.21 -5.76
C THR A 107 -4.72 14.83 -4.38
N GLN A 108 -3.72 13.97 -4.32
CA GLN A 108 -3.05 13.59 -3.06
C GLN A 108 -2.42 14.82 -2.39
N GLY A 109 -1.67 15.63 -3.12
CA GLY A 109 -1.08 16.86 -2.56
C GLY A 109 -2.12 17.86 -2.06
N ASN A 110 -3.25 18.00 -2.76
CA ASN A 110 -4.37 18.83 -2.30
C ASN A 110 -4.99 18.30 -0.99
N VAL A 111 -5.15 16.99 -0.86
CA VAL A 111 -5.69 16.37 0.36
C VAL A 111 -4.75 16.58 1.55
N GLU A 112 -3.44 16.42 1.36
CA GLU A 112 -2.44 16.68 2.40
C GLU A 112 -2.51 18.13 2.89
N LYS A 113 -2.53 19.09 1.95
CA LYS A 113 -2.65 20.51 2.26
C LYS A 113 -3.94 20.84 3.02
N LEU A 114 -5.07 20.29 2.60
CA LEU A 114 -6.34 20.46 3.32
C LEU A 114 -6.27 19.88 4.73
N GLY A 115 -5.56 18.76 4.93
CA GLY A 115 -5.29 18.19 6.25
C GLY A 115 -4.52 19.14 7.16
N GLU A 116 -3.48 19.79 6.63
CA GLU A 116 -2.70 20.81 7.35
C GLU A 116 -3.54 22.04 7.71
N GLU A 117 -4.34 22.55 6.77
CA GLU A 117 -5.22 23.70 6.99
C GLU A 117 -6.27 23.40 8.07
N ILE A 118 -6.89 22.20 8.04
CA ILE A 118 -7.83 21.77 9.08
C ILE A 118 -7.15 21.68 10.45
N ALA A 119 -5.92 21.16 10.52
CA ALA A 119 -5.16 21.07 11.76
C ALA A 119 -4.83 22.46 12.33
N ALA A 120 -4.41 23.39 11.48
CA ALA A 120 -4.13 24.78 11.85
C ALA A 120 -5.39 25.50 12.36
N VAL A 121 -6.52 25.34 11.68
CA VAL A 121 -7.81 25.89 12.12
C VAL A 121 -8.20 25.32 13.49
N LYS A 122 -8.09 24.00 13.69
CA LYS A 122 -8.39 23.36 14.97
C LYS A 122 -7.54 23.91 16.11
N TYR A 123 -6.25 24.15 15.87
CA TYR A 123 -5.34 24.72 16.87
C TYR A 123 -5.74 26.17 17.24
N SER A 124 -6.04 27.01 16.25
CA SER A 124 -6.51 28.39 16.49
C SER A 124 -7.87 28.46 17.20
N ALA A 125 -8.76 27.49 16.95
CA ALA A 125 -10.04 27.37 17.65
C ALA A 125 -9.86 26.97 19.13
N THR A 126 -8.87 26.14 19.45
CA THR A 126 -8.55 25.80 20.85
C THR A 126 -7.85 26.92 21.61
N GLU A 127 -7.12 27.81 20.93
CA GLU A 127 -6.42 28.94 21.55
C GLU A 127 -7.32 30.16 21.77
N SER A 128 -8.38 30.34 20.96
CA SER A 128 -9.33 31.46 21.10
C SER A 128 -10.58 31.16 21.94
N ALA A 129 -10.79 29.90 22.36
CA ALA A 129 -11.90 29.55 23.24
C ALA A 129 -11.63 30.10 24.66
N PRO A 130 -12.47 30.99 25.22
CA PRO A 130 -12.35 31.38 26.62
C PRO A 130 -12.46 30.13 27.49
N PRO A 131 -11.78 30.04 28.66
CA PRO A 131 -11.83 28.86 29.49
C PRO A 131 -13.29 28.56 29.85
N HIS A 132 -13.86 27.53 29.21
CA HIS A 132 -15.19 27.08 29.51
C HIS A 132 -15.16 26.54 30.93
N LYS A 133 -15.85 27.22 31.85
CA LYS A 133 -16.04 26.74 33.21
C LYS A 133 -16.69 25.36 33.12
N SER A 134 -16.04 24.35 33.68
CA SER A 134 -16.64 23.02 33.80
C SER A 134 -17.95 23.11 34.56
N GLY A 135 -18.87 22.16 34.36
CA GLY A 135 -20.12 22.10 35.13
C GLY A 135 -19.86 22.10 36.65
N ALA A 136 -18.76 21.49 37.08
CA ALA A 136 -18.29 21.53 38.47
C ALA A 136 -17.86 22.94 38.92
N GLN A 137 -17.17 23.72 38.07
CA GLN A 137 -16.83 25.11 38.37
C GLN A 137 -18.09 25.99 38.48
N LEU A 138 -19.06 25.81 37.58
CA LEU A 138 -20.30 26.57 37.60
C LEU A 138 -21.11 26.29 38.87
N LEU A 139 -21.17 25.02 39.27
CA LEU A 139 -21.80 24.62 40.53
C LEU A 139 -21.04 25.17 41.74
N ALA A 140 -19.70 25.09 41.75
CA ALA A 140 -18.88 25.63 42.82
C ALA A 140 -19.08 27.15 42.98
N ASP A 141 -19.13 27.90 41.87
CA ASP A 141 -19.41 29.34 41.89
C ASP A 141 -20.82 29.64 42.40
N ALA A 142 -21.83 28.85 41.99
CA ALA A 142 -23.20 29.01 42.45
C ALA A 142 -23.36 28.72 43.94
N PHE A 143 -22.74 27.65 44.44
CA PHE A 143 -22.73 27.32 45.87
C PHE A 143 -21.96 28.35 46.69
N ALA A 144 -20.82 28.86 46.17
CA ALA A 144 -20.07 29.91 46.84
C ALA A 144 -20.87 31.22 46.93
N ALA A 145 -21.63 31.57 45.89
CA ALA A 145 -22.51 32.74 45.88
C ALA A 145 -23.67 32.58 46.89
N LEU A 146 -24.32 31.41 46.93
CA LEU A 146 -25.37 31.09 47.90
C LEU A 146 -24.85 31.11 49.34
N ALA A 147 -23.69 30.51 49.61
CA ALA A 147 -23.08 30.51 50.93
C ALA A 147 -22.60 31.90 51.40
N LYS A 148 -22.40 32.83 50.46
CA LYS A 148 -22.11 34.24 50.75
C LYS A 148 -23.39 35.03 51.06
N HIS A 149 -24.50 34.70 50.40
CA HIS A 149 -25.82 35.26 50.69
C HIS A 149 -26.30 34.84 52.09
N GLU A 150 -26.23 33.54 52.41
CA GLU A 150 -26.65 33.02 53.73
C GLU A 150 -25.80 33.53 54.90
N ARG A 151 -24.54 33.93 54.64
CA ARG A 151 -23.66 34.58 55.63
C ARG A 151 -23.87 36.09 55.73
N GLY A 152 -24.42 36.73 54.69
CA GLY A 152 -24.76 38.15 54.70
C GLY A 152 -26.10 38.44 55.39
N GLU A 153 -27.01 37.47 55.45
CA GLU A 153 -28.34 37.62 56.09
C GLU A 153 -28.36 37.28 57.60
N ARG A 154 -27.21 36.95 58.19
CA ARG A 154 -27.07 36.70 59.64
C ARG A 154 -26.32 37.82 60.38
N GLN A 155 -26.59 39.08 60.04
CA GLN A 155 -26.22 40.25 60.85
C GLN A 155 -27.47 41.04 61.22
#